data_AF-A0A925MDE9-F1
#
_entry.id   AF-A0A925MDE9-F1
#
_cell.length_a   1.000
_cell.length_b   1.000
_cell.length_c   1.000
_cell.angle_alpha   90.00
_cell.angle_beta   90.00
_cell.angle_gamma   90.00
#
_symmetry.space_group_name_H-M   'P 1'
#
loop_
_entity.id
_entity.type
_entity.pdbx_description
1 polymer ?
#
loop_
_entity_poly.entity_id
_entity_poly.type
_entity_poly.pdbx_seq_one_letter_code
_entity_poly.pdbx_strand_id
1 'polypeptide(L)'
;MTDDATPETPAAVPTAPTNYDPVPAVAKELGLAPGAVAAVVAMLDEGNTVPFIARYRKERTGGLDEVQIRAIEEQRTYLVELETRREAILASVGEQGKLTPELEAKLRAARGKAELEDLYAPYRPRRKTRASVARDKGLGPLAQQ
;
A
#
# COMPACT_ATOMS: atom_id res chain seq x y z
N MET A 1 -25.45 23.91 -21.06
CA MET A 1 -24.20 24.64 -20.80
C MET A 1 -23.87 24.36 -19.35
N THR A 2 -22.82 23.54 -19.12
CA THR A 2 -22.20 23.11 -17.84
C THR A 2 -23.14 22.40 -16.82
N ASP A 3 -22.86 21.24 -16.26
CA ASP A 3 -21.67 20.39 -16.27
C ASP A 3 -22.11 18.99 -15.86
N ASP A 4 -21.68 17.98 -16.61
CA ASP A 4 -21.83 16.56 -16.32
C ASP A 4 -20.89 16.21 -15.16
N ALA A 5 -21.36 16.38 -13.92
CA ALA A 5 -20.62 15.91 -12.75
C ALA A 5 -20.78 14.39 -12.66
N THR A 6 -19.97 13.67 -13.45
CA THR A 6 -19.67 12.27 -13.18
C THR A 6 -19.24 12.15 -11.71
N PRO A 7 -19.90 11.33 -10.86
CA PRO A 7 -19.35 11.04 -9.55
C PRO A 7 -18.05 10.29 -9.79
N GLU A 8 -16.91 10.96 -9.62
CA GLU A 8 -15.64 10.28 -9.47
C GLU A 8 -15.82 9.30 -8.31
N THR A 9 -15.92 8.02 -8.62
CA THR A 9 -15.82 6.94 -7.63
C THR A 9 -14.61 7.26 -6.77
N PRO A 10 -14.76 7.51 -5.46
CA PRO A 10 -13.61 7.82 -4.63
C PRO A 10 -12.63 6.66 -4.76
N ALA A 11 -11.40 6.98 -5.16
CA ALA A 11 -10.31 6.02 -5.21
C ALA A 11 -10.36 5.21 -3.91
N ALA A 12 -10.50 3.89 -4.01
CA ALA A 12 -10.67 3.04 -2.85
C ALA A 12 -9.49 3.26 -1.91
N VAL A 13 -9.73 3.92 -0.78
CA VAL A 13 -8.73 4.18 0.24
C VAL A 13 -8.15 2.82 0.62
N PRO A 14 -6.85 2.58 0.43
CA PRO A 14 -6.31 1.26 0.69
C PRO A 14 -6.44 0.97 2.19
N THR A 15 -7.03 -0.18 2.51
CA THR A 15 -7.11 -0.67 3.89
C THR A 15 -5.71 -1.03 4.34
N ALA A 16 -5.30 -0.51 5.51
CA ALA A 16 -4.01 -0.88 6.10
C ALA A 16 -3.96 -2.40 6.34
N PRO A 17 -2.79 -3.05 6.14
CA PRO A 17 -2.65 -4.43 6.58
C PRO A 17 -2.86 -4.50 8.11
N THR A 18 -3.45 -5.61 8.59
CA THR A 18 -3.91 -5.77 9.98
C THR A 18 -2.83 -5.51 11.04
N ASN A 19 -1.55 -5.56 10.66
CA ASN A 19 -0.42 -5.43 11.56
C ASN A 19 0.34 -4.08 11.45
N TYR A 20 -0.21 -3.09 10.74
CA TYR A 20 0.45 -1.78 10.54
C TYR A 20 -0.45 -0.61 10.93
N ASP A 21 0.08 0.25 11.80
CA ASP A 21 -0.54 1.51 12.19
C ASP A 21 0.21 2.70 11.52
N PRO A 22 -0.40 3.39 10.53
CA PRO A 22 0.21 4.55 9.89
C PRO A 22 0.20 5.82 10.77
N VAL A 23 -0.62 5.89 11.82
CA VAL A 23 -0.87 7.14 12.57
C VAL A 23 0.41 7.76 13.14
N PRO A 24 1.30 7.01 13.83
CA PRO A 24 2.49 7.62 14.43
C PRO A 24 3.46 8.20 13.39
N ALA A 25 3.59 7.52 12.25
CA ALA A 25 4.46 7.97 11.16
C ALA A 25 3.89 9.23 10.48
N VAL A 26 2.60 9.22 10.14
CA VAL A 26 1.91 10.37 9.53
C VAL A 26 1.95 11.58 10.47
N ALA A 27 1.66 11.41 11.75
CA ALA A 27 1.68 12.49 12.74
C ALA A 27 3.06 13.13 12.85
N LYS A 28 4.13 12.30 12.89
CA LYS A 28 5.50 12.78 12.94
C LYS A 28 5.90 13.54 11.69
N GLU A 29 5.52 13.05 10.51
CA GLU A 29 5.93 13.62 9.22
C GLU A 29 5.21 14.92 8.89
N LEU A 30 3.92 15.01 9.24
CA LEU A 30 3.11 16.22 9.05
C LEU A 30 3.20 17.21 10.23
N GLY A 31 3.86 16.83 11.33
CA GLY A 31 3.95 17.66 12.53
C GLY A 31 2.59 17.91 13.20
N LEU A 32 1.66 16.95 13.09
CA LEU A 32 0.29 17.05 13.61
C LEU A 32 0.12 16.23 14.89
N ALA A 33 -0.88 16.59 15.70
CA ALA A 33 -1.20 15.86 16.92
C ALA A 33 -1.64 14.41 16.59
N PRO A 34 -1.05 13.38 17.21
CA PRO A 34 -1.40 11.98 16.93
C PRO A 34 -2.89 11.67 17.09
N GLY A 35 -3.55 12.27 18.08
CA GLY A 35 -5.00 12.09 18.28
C GLY A 35 -5.85 12.67 17.14
N ALA A 36 -5.45 13.81 16.58
CA ALA A 36 -6.12 14.42 15.43
C ALA A 36 -5.93 13.56 14.17
N VAL A 37 -4.71 13.07 13.93
CA VAL A 37 -4.42 12.15 12.83
C VAL A 37 -5.20 10.86 12.98
N ALA A 38 -5.21 10.24 14.17
CA ALA A 38 -5.99 9.03 14.45
C ALA A 38 -7.47 9.21 14.14
N ALA A 39 -8.06 10.34 14.56
CA ALA A 39 -9.46 10.64 14.29
C ALA A 39 -9.75 10.77 12.79
N VAL A 40 -8.89 11.46 12.04
CA VAL A 40 -9.01 11.57 10.58
C VAL A 40 -8.87 10.20 9.92
N VAL A 41 -7.85 9.42 10.27
CA VAL A 41 -7.61 8.07 9.73
C VAL A 41 -8.82 7.17 9.96
N ALA A 42 -9.37 7.13 11.19
CA ALA A 42 -10.56 6.34 11.49
C ALA A 42 -11.78 6.78 10.65
N MET A 43 -11.96 8.09 10.45
CA MET A 43 -13.07 8.58 9.61
C MET A 43 -12.88 8.23 8.13
N LEU A 44 -11.65 8.27 7.61
CA LEU A 44 -11.35 7.82 6.24
C LEU A 44 -11.60 6.30 6.09
N ASP A 45 -11.25 5.51 7.11
CA ASP A 45 -11.51 4.06 7.14
C ASP A 45 -13.01 3.73 7.22
N GLU A 46 -13.80 4.58 7.88
CA GLU A 46 -15.27 4.54 7.89
C GLU A 46 -15.90 4.97 6.53
N GLY A 47 -15.09 5.40 5.56
CA GLY A 47 -15.54 5.84 4.24
C GLY A 47 -15.97 7.31 4.15
N ASN A 48 -15.64 8.14 5.15
CA ASN A 48 -15.88 9.57 5.07
C ASN A 48 -14.89 10.22 4.08
N THR A 49 -15.35 11.18 3.29
CA THR A 49 -14.49 11.91 2.34
C THR A 49 -13.81 13.11 2.97
N VAL A 50 -12.66 13.54 2.42
CA VAL A 50 -11.94 14.74 2.90
C VAL A 50 -12.83 15.99 3.00
N PRO A 51 -13.64 16.37 1.98
CA PRO A 51 -14.52 17.53 2.09
C PRO A 51 -15.59 17.37 3.18
N PHE A 52 -16.08 16.14 3.41
CA PHE A 52 -17.06 15.86 4.45
C PHE A 52 -16.45 16.01 5.84
N ILE A 53 -15.25 15.48 6.06
CA ILE A 53 -14.53 15.60 7.34
C ILE A 53 -14.22 17.08 7.63
N ALA A 54 -13.68 17.80 6.65
CA ALA A 54 -13.31 19.21 6.80
C ALA A 54 -14.52 20.11 7.15
N ARG A 55 -15.69 19.83 6.55
CA ARG A 55 -16.90 20.64 6.77
C ARG A 55 -17.68 20.27 8.03
N TYR A 56 -17.81 18.97 8.32
CA TYR A 56 -18.79 18.48 9.31
C TYR A 56 -18.16 17.80 10.54
N ARG A 57 -16.84 17.56 10.55
CA ARG A 57 -16.15 16.82 11.61
C ARG A 57 -15.01 17.61 12.28
N LYS A 58 -15.02 18.94 12.14
CA LYS A 58 -13.96 19.84 12.62
C LYS A 58 -13.64 19.67 14.12
N GLU A 59 -14.64 19.48 14.97
CA GLU A 59 -14.44 19.25 16.41
C GLU A 59 -13.74 17.90 16.70
N ARG A 60 -14.06 16.86 15.93
CA ARG A 60 -13.45 15.53 16.08
C ARG A 60 -12.00 15.50 15.60
N THR A 61 -11.63 16.37 14.66
CA THR A 61 -10.25 16.48 14.14
C THR A 61 -9.40 17.46 14.93
N GLY A 62 -9.93 18.16 15.93
CA GLY A 62 -9.20 19.21 16.65
C GLY A 62 -8.96 20.47 15.83
N GLY A 63 -9.82 20.75 14.86
CA GLY A 63 -9.79 21.98 14.06
C GLY A 63 -8.99 21.90 12.75
N LEU A 64 -8.55 20.71 12.33
CA LEU A 64 -7.80 20.54 11.07
C LEU A 64 -8.58 21.07 9.86
N ASP A 65 -7.87 21.74 8.96
CA ASP A 65 -8.42 22.21 7.69
C ASP A 65 -8.37 21.14 6.58
N GLU A 66 -9.00 21.45 5.44
CA GLU A 66 -9.08 20.52 4.31
C GLU A 66 -7.71 20.16 3.72
N VAL A 67 -6.75 21.09 3.73
CA VAL A 67 -5.40 20.86 3.22
C VAL A 67 -4.66 19.88 4.13
N GLN A 68 -4.77 20.04 5.44
CA GLN A 68 -4.19 19.14 6.43
C GLN A 68 -4.82 17.74 6.36
N ILE A 69 -6.15 17.66 6.23
CA ILE A 69 -6.86 16.37 6.11
C ILE A 69 -6.45 15.66 4.82
N ARG A 70 -6.31 16.38 3.69
CA ARG A 70 -5.81 15.80 2.44
C ARG A 70 -4.37 15.30 2.58
N ALA A 71 -3.49 16.06 3.22
CA ALA A 71 -2.12 15.63 3.46
C ALA A 71 -2.05 14.34 4.32
N ILE A 72 -2.95 14.19 5.32
CA ILE A 72 -3.08 12.95 6.09
C ILE A 72 -3.51 11.79 5.19
N GLU A 73 -4.53 11.98 4.35
CA GLU A 73 -5.02 10.96 3.42
C GLU A 73 -3.91 10.49 2.46
N GLU A 74 -3.20 11.42 1.83
CA GLU A 74 -2.11 11.14 0.89
C GLU A 74 -0.96 10.38 1.58
N GLN A 75 -0.52 10.85 2.75
CA GLN A 75 0.61 10.22 3.46
C GLN A 75 0.24 8.85 4.02
N ARG A 76 -0.96 8.70 4.59
CA ARG A 76 -1.50 7.41 5.03
C ARG A 76 -1.53 6.44 3.85
N THR A 77 -2.07 6.87 2.71
CA THR A 77 -2.18 6.05 1.50
C THR A 77 -0.83 5.56 1.02
N TYR A 78 0.16 6.47 0.91
CA TYR A 78 1.53 6.10 0.53
C TYR A 78 2.13 5.04 1.46
N LEU A 79 2.00 5.23 2.77
CA LEU A 79 2.57 4.32 3.77
C LEU A 79 1.89 2.95 3.77
N VAL A 80 0.56 2.93 3.64
CA VAL A 80 -0.21 1.68 3.54
C VAL A 80 0.19 0.90 2.29
N GLU A 81 0.31 1.56 1.14
CA GLU A 81 0.76 0.91 -0.10
C GLU A 81 2.19 0.39 0.01
N LEU A 82 3.08 1.14 0.67
CA LEU A 82 4.45 0.71 0.94
C LEU A 82 4.48 -0.57 1.79
N GLU A 83 3.72 -0.60 2.88
CA GLU A 83 3.66 -1.77 3.77
C GLU A 83 3.01 -2.97 3.08
N THR A 84 1.89 -2.75 2.38
CA THR A 84 1.22 -3.79 1.61
C THR A 84 2.18 -4.42 0.59
N ARG A 85 3.00 -3.59 -0.06
CA ARG A 85 4.00 -4.07 -1.01
C ARG A 85 5.12 -4.85 -0.31
N ARG A 86 5.58 -4.38 0.84
CA ARG A 86 6.60 -5.06 1.65
C ARG A 86 6.13 -6.45 2.08
N GLU A 87 4.91 -6.57 2.60
CA GLU A 87 4.32 -7.86 2.99
C GLU A 87 4.21 -8.81 1.80
N ALA A 88 3.74 -8.32 0.64
CA ALA A 88 3.66 -9.13 -0.57
C ALA A 88 5.04 -9.65 -1.04
N ILE A 89 6.09 -8.84 -0.91
CA ILE A 89 7.46 -9.25 -1.22
C ILE A 89 7.95 -10.29 -0.20
N LEU A 90 7.77 -10.05 1.09
CA LEU A 90 8.15 -10.99 2.15
C LEU A 90 7.48 -12.35 1.94
N ALA A 91 6.18 -12.37 1.65
CA ALA A 91 5.44 -13.58 1.33
C ALA A 91 6.02 -14.28 0.09
N SER A 92 6.19 -13.55 -1.02
CA SER A 92 6.71 -14.13 -2.27
C SER A 92 8.12 -14.72 -2.14
N VAL A 93 8.99 -14.08 -1.36
CA VAL A 93 10.36 -14.58 -1.12
C VAL A 93 10.35 -15.74 -0.12
N GLY A 94 9.47 -15.68 0.89
CA GLY A 94 9.25 -16.77 1.86
C GLY A 94 8.72 -18.04 1.21
N GLU A 95 7.76 -17.93 0.28
CA GLU A 95 7.23 -19.04 -0.51
C GLU A 95 8.31 -19.73 -1.37
N GLN A 96 9.34 -18.98 -1.78
CA GLN A 96 10.50 -19.54 -2.49
C GLN A 96 11.52 -20.21 -1.56
N GLY A 97 11.35 -20.12 -0.24
CA GLY A 97 12.32 -20.57 0.76
C GLY A 97 13.62 -19.77 0.76
N LYS A 98 13.60 -18.54 0.23
CA LYS A 98 14.80 -17.69 0.06
C LYS A 98 14.84 -16.50 1.02
N LEU A 99 13.88 -16.42 1.95
CA LEU A 99 13.81 -15.34 2.93
C LEU A 99 14.83 -15.59 4.03
N THR A 100 15.99 -14.93 3.95
CA THR A 100 16.99 -14.96 5.02
C THR A 100 16.68 -13.87 6.06
N PRO A 101 17.11 -14.03 7.32
CA PRO A 101 16.93 -13.00 8.35
C PRO A 101 17.52 -11.64 7.95
N GLU A 102 18.64 -11.63 7.22
CA GLU A 102 19.27 -10.39 6.73
C GLU A 102 18.43 -9.72 5.64
N LEU A 103 17.85 -10.49 4.73
CA LEU A 103 16.96 -9.96 3.69
C LEU A 103 15.66 -9.44 4.29
N GLU A 104 15.08 -10.19 5.22
CA GLU A 104 13.89 -9.78 5.95
C GLU A 104 14.12 -8.45 6.69
N ALA A 105 15.26 -8.31 7.38
CA ALA A 105 15.65 -7.07 8.03
C ALA A 105 15.79 -5.90 7.03
N LYS A 106 16.41 -6.12 5.87
CA LYS A 106 16.53 -5.10 4.81
C LYS A 106 15.17 -4.68 4.26
N LEU A 107 14.28 -5.64 3.96
CA LEU A 107 12.94 -5.37 3.47
C LEU A 107 12.10 -4.58 4.49
N ARG A 108 12.22 -4.91 5.78
CA ARG A 108 11.58 -4.15 6.86
C ARG A 108 12.15 -2.75 7.04
N ALA A 109 13.45 -2.57 6.84
CA ALA A 109 14.11 -1.27 6.96
C ALA A 109 13.90 -0.36 5.73
N ALA A 110 13.48 -0.91 4.59
CA ALA A 110 13.33 -0.17 3.35
C ALA A 110 12.35 1.00 3.52
N ARG A 111 12.75 2.20 3.10
CA ARG A 111 12.00 3.45 3.35
C ARG A 111 11.09 3.85 2.20
N GLY A 112 11.19 3.19 1.05
CA GLY A 112 10.43 3.54 -0.13
C GLY A 112 10.20 2.38 -1.09
N LYS A 113 9.24 2.57 -1.99
CA LYS A 113 8.81 1.55 -2.96
C LYS A 113 9.95 1.12 -3.90
N ALA A 114 10.81 2.05 -4.32
CA ALA A 114 11.95 1.76 -5.19
C ALA A 114 12.94 0.80 -4.51
N GLU A 115 13.32 1.08 -3.27
CA GLU A 115 14.23 0.23 -2.50
C GLU A 115 13.66 -1.18 -2.29
N LEU A 116 12.35 -1.29 -2.03
CA LEU A 116 11.68 -2.59 -1.98
C LEU A 116 11.77 -3.35 -3.31
N GLU A 117 11.56 -2.68 -4.44
CA GLU A 117 11.66 -3.32 -5.76
C GLU A 117 13.09 -3.76 -6.08
N ASP A 118 14.09 -2.96 -5.72
CA ASP A 118 15.50 -3.30 -5.92
C ASP A 118 15.91 -4.54 -5.11
N LEU A 119 15.48 -4.60 -3.84
CA LEU A 119 15.68 -5.78 -2.99
C LEU A 119 14.93 -7.02 -3.52
N TYR A 120 13.75 -6.82 -4.11
CA TYR A 120 12.94 -7.91 -4.66
C TYR A 120 13.39 -8.38 -6.05
N ALA A 121 14.08 -7.55 -6.82
CA ALA A 121 14.45 -7.83 -8.21
C ALA A 121 15.10 -9.22 -8.45
N PRO A 122 16.02 -9.71 -7.59
CA PRO A 122 16.63 -11.04 -7.76
C PRO A 122 15.67 -12.22 -7.54
N TYR A 123 14.57 -11.97 -6.82
CA TYR A 123 13.59 -12.99 -6.40
C TYR A 123 12.31 -12.94 -7.24
N ARG A 124 12.15 -11.92 -8.08
CA ARG A 124 10.96 -11.76 -8.91
C ARG A 124 10.79 -13.01 -9.81
N PRO A 125 9.66 -13.74 -9.70
CA PRO A 125 9.42 -14.90 -10.53
C PRO A 125 9.53 -14.53 -12.00
N ARG A 126 10.35 -15.27 -12.76
CA ARG A 126 10.36 -15.12 -14.21
C ARG A 126 8.98 -15.48 -14.74
N ARG A 127 8.38 -14.61 -15.57
CA ARG A 127 7.11 -14.92 -16.24
C ARG A 127 7.26 -16.28 -16.93
N LYS A 128 6.51 -17.28 -16.48
CA LYS A 128 6.39 -18.55 -17.20
C LYS A 128 5.78 -18.22 -18.56
N THR A 129 6.60 -18.21 -19.61
CA THR A 129 6.10 -18.12 -20.98
C THR A 129 5.29 -19.38 -21.29
N ARG A 130 4.38 -19.35 -22.28
CA ARG A 130 3.63 -20.56 -22.71
C ARG A 130 4.57 -21.75 -22.98
N ALA A 131 5.81 -21.49 -23.43
CA ALA A 131 6.86 -22.48 -23.63
C ALA A 131 7.39 -23.12 -22.32
N SER A 132 7.39 -22.39 -21.21
CA SER A 132 7.80 -22.90 -19.88
C SER A 132 6.73 -23.76 -19.24
N VAL A 133 5.45 -23.43 -19.45
CA VAL A 133 4.31 -24.21 -18.94
C VAL A 133 4.21 -25.58 -19.64
N ALA A 134 4.64 -25.67 -20.91
CA ALA A 134 4.68 -26.92 -21.65
C ALA A 134 5.76 -27.91 -21.15
N ARG A 135 6.91 -27.41 -20.65
CA ARG A 135 7.98 -28.25 -20.08
C ARG A 135 7.65 -28.77 -18.68
N ASP A 136 7.02 -27.95 -17.84
CA ASP A 136 6.64 -28.32 -16.47
C ASP A 136 5.50 -29.37 -16.42
N LYS A 137 4.76 -29.56 -17.53
CA LYS A 137 3.67 -30.56 -17.63
C LYS A 137 4.11 -31.93 -18.15
N GLY A 138 5.42 -32.21 -18.24
CA GLY A 138 5.91 -33.55 -18.61
C GLY A 138 5.61 -33.96 -20.04
N LEU A 139 5.34 -33.02 -20.94
CA LEU A 139 5.35 -33.29 -22.38
C LEU A 139 6.80 -33.18 -22.87
N GLY A 140 7.56 -34.25 -22.60
CA GLY A 140 8.80 -34.51 -23.34
C GLY A 140 8.54 -34.53 -24.85
N PRO A 141 9.57 -34.33 -25.68
CA PRO A 141 9.41 -34.20 -27.11
C PRO A 141 8.89 -35.52 -27.69
N LEU A 142 7.64 -35.56 -28.15
CA LEU A 142 7.24 -36.55 -29.14
C LEU A 142 7.72 -36.07 -30.52
N ALA A 143 9.03 -36.09 -30.68
CA ALA A 143 9.64 -36.14 -31.99
C ALA A 143 9.65 -37.62 -32.39
N GLN A 144 8.67 -38.03 -33.20
CA GLN A 144 8.81 -39.20 -34.05
C GLN A 144 7.81 -39.12 -35.22
N GLN A 145 8.42 -38.93 -36.39
CA GLN A 145 7.93 -39.02 -37.77
C GLN A 145 7.40 -37.72 -38.40
#